data_AF-A0A382A4W4-F1
#
_entry.id   AF-A0A382A4W4-F1
#
_cell.length_a   1.000
_cell.length_b   1.000
_cell.length_c   1.000
_cell.angle_alpha   90.00
_cell.angle_beta   90.00
_cell.angle_gamma   90.00
#
_symmetry.space_group_name_H-M   'P 1'
#
loop_
_entity.id
_entity.type
_entity.pdbx_description
1 polymer ?
#
loop_
_entity_poly.entity_id
_entity_poly.type
_entity_poly.pdbx_seq_one_letter_code
_entity_poly.pdbx_strand_id
1 'polypeptide(L)'
;MTPEEVKHHIKTYVLVFVALACLTVITVGISYLDLGVRTAIIFALIVASIKGSLVACYFMHLIDEKVAIYWTLLVTVAMFMVLMFVPLGTMLNHTQM
;
A
#
# COMPACT_ATOMS: atom_id res chain seq x y z
N MET A 1 -28.62 1.07 -14.38
CA MET A 1 -27.84 1.94 -13.48
C MET A 1 -28.29 3.37 -13.71
N THR A 2 -28.84 4.02 -12.68
CA THR A 2 -29.34 5.40 -12.78
C THR A 2 -28.16 6.38 -12.72
N PRO A 3 -28.24 7.54 -13.39
CA PRO A 3 -27.13 8.51 -13.47
C PRO A 3 -26.67 9.09 -12.10
N GLU A 4 -27.51 8.97 -11.07
CA GLU A 4 -27.22 9.43 -9.70
C GLU A 4 -26.23 8.52 -8.95
N GLU A 5 -26.27 7.20 -9.16
CA GLU A 5 -25.36 6.24 -8.49
C GLU A 5 -23.92 6.35 -9.03
N VAL A 6 -23.78 6.57 -10.34
CA VAL A 6 -22.48 6.73 -11.01
C VAL A 6 -21.73 7.96 -10.50
N LYS A 7 -22.43 9.06 -10.23
CA LYS A 7 -21.83 10.28 -9.68
C LYS A 7 -21.22 10.06 -8.29
N HIS A 8 -21.79 9.18 -7.48
CA HIS A 8 -21.28 8.92 -6.13
C HIS A 8 -19.95 8.17 -6.17
N HIS A 9 -19.84 7.15 -7.02
CA HIS A 9 -18.59 6.39 -7.20
C HIS A 9 -17.45 7.25 -7.73
N ILE A 10 -17.74 8.13 -8.69
CA ILE A 10 -16.75 9.05 -9.25
C ILE A 10 -16.25 10.03 -8.19
N LYS A 11 -17.13 10.58 -7.34
CA LYS A 11 -16.74 11.50 -6.26
C LYS A 11 -15.80 10.83 -5.25
N THR A 12 -16.08 9.60 -4.87
CA THR A 12 -15.23 8.83 -3.95
C THR A 12 -13.85 8.57 -4.55
N TYR A 13 -13.78 8.17 -5.83
CA TYR A 13 -12.52 7.97 -6.54
C TYR A 13 -11.68 9.25 -6.63
N VAL A 14 -12.31 10.38 -6.96
CA VAL A 14 -11.64 11.68 -7.05
C VAL A 14 -11.13 12.14 -5.69
N LEU A 15 -11.90 11.94 -4.61
CA LEU A 15 -11.48 12.29 -3.25
C LEU A 15 -10.24 11.48 -2.82
N VAL A 16 -10.22 10.19 -3.14
CA VAL A 16 -9.09 9.30 -2.83
C VAL A 16 -7.86 9.65 -3.66
N PHE A 17 -8.05 9.99 -4.94
CA PHE A 17 -6.97 10.48 -5.79
C PHE A 17 -6.30 11.74 -5.21
N VAL A 18 -7.11 12.69 -4.73
CA VAL A 18 -6.60 13.89 -4.05
C VAL A 18 -5.88 13.53 -2.74
N ALA A 19 -6.44 12.60 -1.95
CA ALA A 19 -5.78 12.13 -0.72
C ALA A 19 -4.41 11.49 -1.00
N LEU A 20 -4.29 10.67 -2.05
CA LEU A 20 -3.03 10.05 -2.48
C LEU A 20 -2.02 11.09 -2.99
N ALA A 21 -2.48 12.09 -3.74
CA ALA A 21 -1.64 13.19 -4.19
C ALA A 21 -1.08 13.98 -2.99
N CYS A 22 -1.92 14.35 -2.02
CA CYS A 22 -1.50 15.01 -0.79
C CYS A 22 -0.49 14.15 0.00
N LEU A 23 -0.78 12.86 0.20
CA LEU A 23 0.15 11.96 0.88
C LEU A 23 1.50 11.86 0.16
N THR A 24 1.53 12.06 -1.16
CA THR A 24 2.76 12.07 -1.97
C THR A 24 3.59 13.31 -1.77
N VAL A 25 2.95 14.48 -1.77
CA VAL A 25 3.64 15.72 -1.41
C VAL A 25 4.20 15.63 0.00
N ILE A 26 3.46 15.05 0.95
CA ILE A 26 3.92 14.84 2.33
C ILE A 26 5.14 13.91 2.37
N THR A 27 5.15 12.79 1.62
CA THR A 27 6.31 11.87 1.64
C THR A 27 7.56 12.51 1.05
N VAL A 28 7.40 13.27 -0.03
CA VAL A 28 8.50 14.01 -0.64
C VAL A 28 9.01 15.10 0.32
N GLY A 29 8.11 15.82 0.99
CA GLY A 29 8.45 16.84 2.00
C GLY A 29 9.20 16.25 3.19
N ILE A 30 8.79 15.09 3.69
CA ILE A 30 9.51 14.35 4.74
C ILE A 30 10.93 13.96 4.26
N SER A 31 11.10 13.61 2.98
CA SER A 31 12.42 13.30 2.43
C SER A 31 13.32 14.52 2.28
N TYR A 32 12.78 15.74 2.23
CA TYR A 32 13.55 16.99 2.20
C TYR A 32 13.89 17.51 3.59
N LEU A 33 13.07 17.20 4.59
CA LEU A 33 13.38 17.45 5.99
C LEU A 33 14.38 16.39 6.45
N ASP A 34 15.63 16.78 6.71
CA ASP A 34 16.72 15.89 7.15
C ASP A 34 16.52 15.43 8.61
N LEU A 35 15.38 14.77 8.85
CA LEU A 35 15.00 14.11 10.08
C LEU A 35 15.74 12.79 10.09
N GLY A 36 16.84 12.71 10.84
CA GLY A 36 17.84 11.62 10.78
C GLY A 36 17.33 10.24 10.35
N VAL A 37 18.10 9.58 9.48
CA VAL A 37 17.81 8.35 8.71
C VAL A 37 16.81 7.37 9.35
N ARG A 38 16.95 7.06 10.64
CA ARG A 38 16.07 6.12 11.35
C ARG A 38 14.62 6.61 11.42
N THR A 39 14.42 7.89 11.74
CA THR A 39 13.09 8.51 11.84
C THR A 39 12.46 8.64 10.45
N ALA A 40 13.24 9.05 9.45
CA ALA A 40 12.78 9.12 8.06
C ALA A 40 12.27 7.77 7.53
N ILE A 41 12.98 6.66 7.79
CA ILE A 41 12.57 5.33 7.35
C ILE A 41 11.23 4.91 7.98
N ILE A 42 11.05 5.12 9.27
CA ILE A 42 9.81 4.77 9.97
C ILE A 42 8.62 5.56 9.40
N PHE A 43 8.77 6.88 9.24
CA PHE A 43 7.73 7.71 8.64
C PHE A 43 7.46 7.36 7.19
N ALA A 44 8.49 7.07 6.40
CA ALA A 44 8.35 6.67 5.00
C ALA A 44 7.57 5.36 4.87
N LEU A 45 7.84 4.36 5.72
CA LEU A 45 7.09 3.10 5.75
C LEU A 45 5.63 3.31 6.13
N ILE A 46 5.33 4.11 7.16
CA ILE A 46 3.96 4.42 7.57
C ILE A 46 3.19 5.07 6.42
N VAL A 47 3.75 6.11 5.80
CA VAL A 47 3.09 6.82 4.69
C VAL A 47 2.94 5.89 3.48
N ALA A 48 3.93 5.05 3.19
CA ALA A 48 3.86 4.06 2.12
C ALA A 48 2.74 3.04 2.36
N SER A 49 2.59 2.52 3.59
CA SER A 49 1.49 1.62 3.95
C SER A 49 0.14 2.27 3.77
N ILE A 50 -0.04 3.52 4.25
CA ILE A 50 -1.32 4.22 4.12
C ILE A 50 -1.69 4.46 2.65
N LYS A 51 -0.73 4.92 1.82
CA LYS A 51 -0.98 5.06 0.37
C LYS A 51 -1.35 3.72 -0.27
N GLY A 52 -0.60 2.66 0.03
CA GLY A 52 -0.84 1.33 -0.50
C GLY A 52 -2.23 0.82 -0.16
N SER A 53 -2.67 1.00 1.10
CA SER A 53 -4.02 0.63 1.55
C SER A 53 -5.10 1.45 0.86
N LEU A 54 -4.91 2.77 0.66
CA LEU A 54 -5.87 3.60 -0.08
C LEU A 54 -5.99 3.16 -1.55
N VAL A 55 -4.87 2.87 -2.22
CA VAL A 55 -4.89 2.33 -3.60
C VAL A 55 -5.59 0.98 -3.63
N ALA A 56 -5.27 0.08 -2.71
CA ALA A 56 -5.87 -1.26 -2.66
C ALA A 56 -7.39 -1.23 -2.40
N CYS A 57 -7.86 -0.42 -1.44
CA CYS A 57 -9.28 -0.32 -1.13
C CYS A 57 -10.10 0.35 -2.24
N TYR A 58 -9.58 1.42 -2.84
CA TYR A 58 -10.37 2.27 -3.73
C TYR A 58 -10.11 2.02 -5.22
N PHE A 59 -8.84 1.95 -5.66
CA PHE A 59 -8.50 1.75 -7.09
C PHE A 59 -8.62 0.30 -7.52
N MET A 60 -8.39 -0.65 -6.61
CA MET A 60 -8.55 -2.09 -6.87
C MET A 60 -9.98 -2.59 -6.67
N HIS A 61 -10.95 -1.67 -6.53
CA HIS A 61 -12.39 -1.98 -6.48
C HIS A 61 -12.79 -2.91 -5.33
N LEU A 62 -12.00 -2.99 -4.25
CA LEU A 62 -12.24 -3.87 -3.10
C LEU A 62 -13.57 -3.61 -2.38
N ILE A 63 -14.07 -2.37 -2.48
CA ILE A 63 -15.27 -1.91 -1.79
C ILE A 63 -16.57 -2.23 -2.53
N ASP A 64 -16.49 -2.57 -3.82
CA ASP A 64 -17.65 -2.66 -4.72
C ASP A 64 -17.70 -3.99 -5.49
N GLU A 65 -17.41 -5.08 -4.76
CA GLU A 65 -17.62 -6.49 -5.15
C GLU A 65 -16.38 -7.25 -5.71
N LYS A 66 -16.43 -8.59 -5.55
CA LYS A 66 -15.53 -9.68 -6.01
C LYS A 66 -14.51 -10.19 -4.96
N VAL A 67 -14.96 -11.15 -4.14
CA VAL A 67 -14.13 -12.02 -3.24
C VAL A 67 -12.83 -12.54 -3.88
N ALA A 68 -12.80 -12.70 -5.21
CA ALA A 68 -11.63 -13.12 -5.97
C ALA A 68 -10.41 -12.17 -5.83
N ILE A 69 -10.63 -10.87 -5.67
CA ILE A 69 -9.52 -9.89 -5.51
C ILE A 69 -8.88 -10.05 -4.13
N TYR A 70 -9.68 -10.30 -3.10
CA TYR A 70 -9.15 -10.55 -1.74
C TYR A 70 -8.34 -11.85 -1.68
N TRP A 71 -8.81 -12.89 -2.37
CA TRP A 71 -8.10 -14.18 -2.49
C TRP A 71 -6.77 -14.06 -3.24
N THR A 72 -6.74 -13.35 -4.36
CA THR A 72 -5.50 -13.11 -5.12
C THR A 72 -4.52 -12.25 -4.33
N LEU A 73 -4.99 -11.24 -3.59
CA LEU A 73 -4.15 -10.43 -2.71
C LEU A 73 -3.58 -11.26 -1.55
N LEU A 74 -4.39 -12.11 -0.92
CA LEU A 74 -3.95 -13.04 0.14
C LEU A 74 -2.87 -14.00 -0.37
N VAL A 75 -3.09 -14.63 -1.53
CA VAL A 75 -2.11 -15.54 -2.15
C VAL A 75 -0.81 -14.80 -2.49
N THR A 76 -0.91 -13.56 -3.00
CA THR A 76 0.27 -12.73 -3.32
C THR A 76 1.07 -12.41 -2.06
N VAL A 77 0.41 -12.03 -0.96
CA VAL A 77 1.08 -11.76 0.32
C VAL A 77 1.70 -13.01 0.92
N ALA A 78 1.00 -14.16 0.86
CA ALA A 78 1.52 -15.43 1.32
C ALA A 78 2.78 -15.84 0.54
N MET A 79 2.74 -15.78 -0.80
CA MET A 79 3.89 -16.06 -1.65
C MET A 79 5.04 -15.08 -1.41
N PHE A 80 4.76 -13.78 -1.26
CA PHE A 80 5.76 -12.77 -0.93
C PHE A 80 6.45 -13.08 0.40
N MET A 81 5.69 -13.50 1.42
CA MET A 81 6.26 -13.88 2.72
C MET A 81 7.16 -15.12 2.58
N VAL A 82 6.75 -16.14 1.84
CA VAL A 82 7.61 -17.32 1.58
C VAL A 82 8.90 -16.90 0.86
N LEU A 83 8.78 -16.11 -0.22
CA LEU A 83 9.93 -15.63 -1.00
C LEU A 83 10.87 -14.72 -0.21
N MET A 84 10.39 -14.02 0.81
CA MET A 84 11.22 -13.13 1.64
C MET A 84 11.86 -13.89 2.81
N PHE A 85 11.11 -14.74 3.51
CA PHE A 85 11.58 -15.46 4.69
C PHE A 85 12.42 -16.70 4.37
N VAL A 86 12.19 -17.41 3.25
CA VAL A 86 12.99 -18.58 2.88
C VAL A 86 14.45 -18.21 2.59
N PRO A 87 14.78 -17.24 1.72
CA PRO A 87 16.16 -16.82 1.52
C PRO A 87 16.76 -16.17 2.77
N LEU A 88 15.98 -15.41 3.54
CA LEU A 88 16.47 -14.83 4.78
C LEU A 88 16.88 -15.93 5.78
N GLY A 89 16.06 -16.97 5.94
CA GLY A 89 16.36 -18.12 6.77
C GLY A 89 17.56 -18.93 6.27
N THR A 90 17.70 -19.11 4.95
CA THR A 90 18.88 -19.81 4.41
C THR A 90 20.16 -19.00 4.57
N MET A 91 20.13 -17.68 4.39
CA MET A 91 21.28 -16.81 4.61
C MET A 91 21.69 -16.78 6.09
N LEU A 92 20.73 -16.68 7.01
CA LEU A 92 20.97 -16.76 8.46
C LEU A 92 21.58 -18.11 8.85
N ASN A 93 21.10 -19.20 8.28
CA ASN A 93 21.66 -20.53 8.51
C ASN A 93 23.09 -20.68 7.95
N HIS A 94 23.40 -20.01 6.84
CA HIS A 94 24.75 -20.04 6.23
C HIS A 94 25.77 -19.19 7.02
N THR A 95 25.33 -18.12 7.70
CA THR A 95 26.19 -17.32 8.59
C THR A 95 26.46 -17.95 9.95
N GLN A 96 25.88 -19.11 10.25
CA GLN A 96 26.08 -19.85 11.50
C GLN A 96 27.01 -21.07 11.35
N MET A 97 27.65 -21.25 10.18
CA MET A 97 28.68 -22.27 9.93
C MET A 97 30.05 -21.64 9.70
#